data_AF-A0A2V6IWS7-F1
#
_entry.id   AF-A0A2V6IWS7-F1
#
_cell.length_a   1.000
_cell.length_b   1.000
_cell.length_c   1.000
_cell.angle_alpha   90.00
_cell.angle_beta   90.00
_cell.angle_gamma   90.00
#
_symmetry.space_group_name_H-M   'P 1'
#
loop_
_entity.id
_entity.type
_entity.pdbx_description
1 polymer ?
#
loop_
_entity_poly.entity_id
_entity_poly.type
_entity_poly.pdbx_seq_one_letter_code
_entity_poly.pdbx_strand_id
1 'polypeptide(L)'
;MAQEFFRYETPYGRPRQRTNYFAWTLAILLLTAFAFAAWLGSFYVFWQPERPDSYRLLKKLHRIDPPRRFELTAAPAGEFLNPKQLHDRYAPLGEAELSKVNSELARNYIRNFQQVHGLVPYVVGRFRIIDVHQLGAADVFTSGIVALAAAIDNGEVLLEHVYPADRRDIPLMRQTLAPGLEVKLERTHDISAVIHADRSADGRVLITAMPLLYGTYAVTRGTGTFTLEPPLDLNLAAGWPLFKREELRAAEDRYAQLRQNEPTSPGTIAIPGITPSGTPPPSENLLVRVEQALPIETPASTPAPPLPLKGTKPTPAGKAGKIAKNQKATVAPSVTPIQVAKMNSPAPALSTPPLQKFTESSPAPNSSAPAALPADGAALASTAGGGNWKTYAPGKMPVGRLVAPADLGQVADRGLTGERTYLKGQFVVNFADANKAVLRPRSRVPDSVMFLTGGNSVRIIVEYPTGYIPPKPGSVVSRDEVRPLEVTEVRKQEDGQLNVFAREIMQP
;
A
#
# COMPACT_ATOMS: atom_id res chain seq x y z
N MET A 1 -87.97 -66.85 0.91
CA MET A 1 -88.11 -65.44 1.34
C MET A 1 -87.41 -65.32 2.69
N ALA A 2 -86.25 -64.67 2.84
CA ALA A 2 -85.78 -63.36 2.37
C ALA A 2 -85.97 -62.27 3.44
N GLN A 3 -84.95 -62.07 4.27
CA GLN A 3 -84.55 -60.78 4.83
C GLN A 3 -83.16 -60.90 5.48
N GLU A 4 -82.12 -60.76 4.65
CA GLU A 4 -80.78 -60.44 5.15
C GLU A 4 -80.80 -59.01 5.67
N PHE A 5 -80.67 -58.84 6.99
CA PHE A 5 -80.54 -57.50 7.58
C PHE A 5 -79.14 -56.97 7.27
N PHE A 6 -79.07 -55.99 6.35
CA PHE A 6 -77.85 -55.27 5.99
C PHE A 6 -77.23 -54.57 7.20
N ARG A 7 -76.32 -55.28 7.88
CA ARG A 7 -75.53 -54.74 8.99
C ARG A 7 -74.42 -53.86 8.41
N TYR A 8 -74.70 -52.56 8.29
CA TYR A 8 -73.74 -51.55 7.85
C TYR A 8 -72.63 -51.35 8.90
N GLU A 9 -71.66 -52.27 8.95
CA GLU A 9 -70.42 -52.06 9.69
C GLU A 9 -69.59 -50.98 8.98
N THR A 10 -69.25 -49.92 9.71
CA THR A 10 -68.49 -48.76 9.20
C THR A 10 -67.08 -48.77 9.79
N PRO A 11 -66.08 -49.36 9.11
CA PRO A 11 -64.79 -49.74 9.71
C PRO A 11 -63.77 -48.58 9.80
N TYR A 12 -64.22 -47.37 10.17
CA TYR A 12 -63.38 -46.16 10.18
C TYR A 12 -63.41 -45.36 11.50
N GLY A 13 -63.51 -46.08 12.62
CA GLY A 13 -63.18 -45.54 13.95
C GLY A 13 -61.68 -45.29 14.13
N ARG A 14 -61.10 -44.30 13.43
CA ARG A 14 -59.72 -43.85 13.72
C ARG A 14 -59.62 -43.46 15.21
N PRO A 15 -58.58 -43.90 15.94
CA PRO A 15 -58.44 -43.54 17.35
C PRO A 15 -58.35 -42.02 17.48
N ARG A 16 -59.29 -41.45 18.24
CA ARG A 16 -59.49 -39.99 18.35
C ARG A 16 -58.39 -39.40 19.24
N GLN A 17 -57.19 -39.24 18.67
CA GLN A 17 -56.04 -38.61 19.31
C GLN A 17 -56.49 -37.27 19.91
N ARG A 18 -56.50 -37.19 21.24
CA ARG A 18 -56.77 -35.95 21.96
C ARG A 18 -55.53 -35.07 21.89
N THR A 19 -55.42 -34.30 20.81
CA THR A 19 -54.41 -33.25 20.67
C THR A 19 -54.42 -32.39 21.93
N ASN A 20 -53.35 -32.45 22.73
CA ASN A 20 -53.27 -31.68 23.96
C ASN A 20 -52.98 -30.22 23.61
N TYR A 21 -54.04 -29.45 23.39
CA TYR A 21 -53.96 -28.04 22.98
C TYR A 21 -53.15 -27.19 23.97
N PHE A 22 -53.14 -27.51 25.27
CA PHE A 22 -52.30 -26.82 26.27
C PHE A 22 -50.81 -27.11 26.09
N ALA A 23 -50.44 -28.38 25.83
CA ALA A 23 -49.05 -28.72 25.50
C ALA A 23 -48.61 -28.08 24.18
N TRP A 24 -49.52 -27.99 23.19
CA TRP A 24 -49.24 -27.32 21.92
C TRP A 24 -49.12 -25.80 22.04
N THR A 25 -49.95 -25.11 22.83
CA THR A 25 -49.78 -23.66 23.05
C THR A 25 -48.51 -23.36 23.84
N LEU A 26 -48.16 -24.18 24.83
CA LEU A 26 -46.88 -24.06 25.54
C LEU A 26 -45.68 -24.27 24.60
N ALA A 27 -45.74 -25.28 23.72
CA ALA A 27 -44.70 -25.52 22.71
C ALA A 27 -44.59 -24.36 21.71
N ILE A 28 -45.71 -23.79 21.25
CA ILE A 28 -45.72 -22.62 20.36
C ILE A 28 -45.13 -21.39 21.06
N LEU A 29 -45.46 -21.14 22.34
CA LEU A 29 -44.89 -20.04 23.13
C LEU A 29 -43.37 -20.20 23.34
N LEU A 30 -42.90 -21.43 23.57
CA LEU A 30 -41.47 -21.72 23.70
C LEU A 30 -40.76 -21.52 22.36
N LEU A 31 -41.35 -21.98 21.26
CA LEU A 31 -40.81 -21.80 19.90
C LEU A 31 -40.80 -20.33 19.45
N THR A 32 -41.81 -19.52 19.78
CA THR A 32 -41.79 -18.07 19.46
C THR A 32 -40.78 -17.34 20.34
N ALA A 33 -40.70 -17.64 21.65
CA ALA A 33 -39.66 -17.09 22.52
C ALA A 33 -38.24 -17.45 22.03
N PHE A 34 -38.03 -18.70 21.59
CA PHE A 34 -36.77 -19.13 20.97
C PHE A 34 -36.48 -18.43 19.64
N ALA A 35 -37.49 -18.25 18.79
CA ALA A 35 -37.35 -17.52 17.53
C ALA A 35 -36.97 -16.04 17.77
N PHE A 36 -37.60 -15.37 18.74
CA PHE A 36 -37.19 -14.02 19.16
C PHE A 36 -35.78 -14.02 19.74
N ALA A 37 -35.43 -14.95 20.62
CA ALA A 37 -34.07 -15.05 21.19
C ALA A 37 -33.00 -15.27 20.11
N ALA A 38 -33.27 -16.10 19.10
CA ALA A 38 -32.39 -16.31 17.95
C ALA A 38 -32.29 -15.07 17.05
N TRP A 39 -33.39 -14.33 16.88
CA TRP A 39 -33.43 -13.08 16.10
C TRP A 39 -32.63 -11.96 16.78
N LEU A 40 -32.89 -11.67 18.07
CA LEU A 40 -32.10 -10.72 18.85
C LEU A 40 -30.63 -11.14 18.98
N GLY A 41 -30.38 -12.43 19.21
CA GLY A 41 -29.02 -13.00 19.30
C GLY A 41 -28.24 -12.84 17.99
N SER A 42 -28.91 -12.98 16.84
CA SER A 42 -28.32 -12.71 15.54
C SER A 42 -27.90 -11.23 15.42
N PHE A 43 -28.79 -10.29 15.75
CA PHE A 43 -28.43 -8.87 15.76
C PHE A 43 -27.24 -8.57 16.68
N TYR A 44 -27.24 -9.10 17.90
CA TYR A 44 -26.13 -8.94 18.85
C TYR A 44 -24.79 -9.44 18.27
N VAL A 45 -24.76 -10.65 17.69
CA VAL A 45 -23.55 -11.23 17.07
C VAL A 45 -23.07 -10.43 15.87
N PHE A 46 -23.94 -10.18 14.87
CA PHE A 46 -23.53 -9.51 13.62
C PHE A 46 -23.25 -8.01 13.82
N TRP A 47 -23.92 -7.35 14.76
CA TRP A 47 -23.71 -5.92 15.01
C TRP A 47 -22.45 -5.61 15.83
N GLN A 48 -22.02 -6.53 16.71
CA GLN A 48 -20.93 -6.30 17.67
C GLN A 48 -19.71 -7.21 17.44
N PRO A 49 -19.02 -7.12 16.29
CA PRO A 49 -17.84 -7.95 15.99
C PRO A 49 -16.64 -7.65 16.91
N GLU A 50 -16.66 -6.55 17.66
CA GLU A 50 -15.65 -6.21 18.67
C GLU A 50 -15.67 -7.12 19.92
N ARG A 51 -16.74 -7.90 20.14
CA ARG A 51 -16.81 -8.85 21.26
C ARG A 51 -16.13 -10.18 20.91
N PRO A 52 -15.38 -10.81 21.82
CA PRO A 52 -14.56 -11.98 21.50
C PRO A 52 -15.37 -13.18 20.97
N ASP A 53 -16.55 -13.44 21.52
CA ASP A 53 -17.39 -14.57 21.09
C ASP A 53 -18.11 -14.28 19.77
N SER A 54 -18.55 -13.04 19.55
CA SER A 54 -19.06 -12.57 18.26
C SER A 54 -17.99 -12.71 17.18
N TYR A 55 -16.77 -12.21 17.41
CA TYR A 55 -15.65 -12.34 16.48
C TYR A 55 -15.34 -13.81 16.16
N ARG A 56 -15.23 -14.68 17.17
CA ARG A 56 -15.00 -16.12 17.01
C ARG A 56 -16.08 -16.79 16.15
N LEU A 57 -17.35 -16.42 16.32
CA LEU A 57 -18.46 -16.95 15.55
C LEU A 57 -18.48 -16.40 14.11
N LEU A 58 -18.31 -15.10 13.92
CA LEU A 58 -18.27 -14.45 12.61
C LEU A 58 -17.07 -14.92 11.75
N LYS A 59 -15.90 -15.14 12.38
CA LYS A 59 -14.72 -15.74 11.74
C LYS A 59 -15.00 -17.17 11.28
N LYS A 60 -15.61 -18.03 12.12
CA LYS A 60 -16.02 -19.40 11.76
C LYS A 60 -17.05 -19.43 10.62
N LEU A 61 -17.86 -18.38 10.48
CA LEU A 61 -18.83 -18.22 9.40
C LEU A 61 -18.24 -17.56 8.13
N HIS A 62 -16.94 -17.24 8.13
CA HIS A 62 -16.27 -16.48 7.06
C HIS A 62 -17.00 -15.17 6.69
N ARG A 63 -17.50 -14.45 7.71
CA ARG A 63 -18.24 -13.17 7.58
C ARG A 63 -17.44 -11.93 7.99
N ILE A 64 -16.19 -12.10 8.41
CA ILE A 64 -15.21 -11.03 8.61
C ILE A 64 -14.07 -11.29 7.63
N ASP A 65 -13.77 -10.31 6.79
CA ASP A 65 -12.52 -10.29 6.02
C ASP A 65 -11.33 -10.09 6.97
N PRO A 66 -10.18 -10.75 6.77
CA PRO A 66 -8.95 -10.40 7.47
C PRO A 66 -8.63 -8.90 7.34
N PRO A 67 -7.92 -8.29 8.31
CA PRO A 67 -7.36 -6.95 8.17
C PRO A 67 -6.66 -6.78 6.82
N ARG A 68 -7.06 -5.75 6.07
CA ARG A 68 -6.55 -5.44 4.74
C ARG A 68 -5.39 -4.45 4.84
N ARG A 69 -4.41 -4.59 3.93
CA ARG A 69 -3.41 -3.56 3.68
C ARG A 69 -4.05 -2.45 2.83
N PHE A 70 -3.90 -1.21 3.27
CA PHE A 70 -4.34 -0.04 2.52
C PHE A 70 -3.16 0.54 1.72
N GLU A 71 -3.42 0.97 0.48
CA GLU A 71 -2.49 1.81 -0.27
C GLU A 71 -2.60 3.27 0.22
N LEU A 72 -1.56 4.07 -0.03
CA LEU A 72 -1.44 5.44 0.52
C LEU A 72 -2.62 6.35 0.14
N THR A 73 -3.21 6.13 -1.02
CA THR A 73 -4.39 6.85 -1.55
C THR A 73 -5.72 6.14 -1.32
N ALA A 74 -5.70 4.91 -0.81
CA ALA A 74 -6.90 4.09 -0.53
C ALA A 74 -7.26 4.03 0.96
N ALA A 75 -6.45 4.66 1.82
CA ALA A 75 -6.72 4.76 3.25
C ALA A 75 -8.06 5.49 3.54
N PRO A 76 -8.80 5.09 4.60
CA PRO A 76 -10.08 5.71 4.95
C PRO A 76 -9.99 7.21 5.21
N ALA A 77 -11.07 7.94 4.92
CA ALA A 77 -11.20 9.35 5.25
C ALA A 77 -11.06 9.55 6.77
N GLY A 78 -10.13 10.43 7.18
CA GLY A 78 -9.77 10.58 8.57
C GLY A 78 -9.14 11.91 8.94
N GLU A 79 -9.10 12.14 10.25
CA GLU A 79 -8.56 13.33 10.90
C GLU A 79 -7.23 13.00 11.57
N PHE A 80 -6.30 13.94 11.57
CA PHE A 80 -4.94 13.71 12.05
C PHE A 80 -4.77 14.47 13.37
N LEU A 81 -4.60 13.71 14.46
CA LEU A 81 -4.60 14.18 15.84
C LEU A 81 -3.17 14.18 16.38
N ASN A 82 -2.70 15.36 16.80
CA ASN A 82 -1.45 15.51 17.54
C ASN A 82 -1.62 15.08 19.01
N PRO A 83 -0.54 14.92 19.81
CA PRO A 83 -0.63 14.43 21.18
C PRO A 83 -1.53 15.28 22.09
N LYS A 84 -1.59 16.60 21.88
CA LYS A 84 -2.53 17.45 22.63
C LYS A 84 -3.99 17.16 22.24
N GLN A 85 -4.28 17.05 20.95
CA GLN A 85 -5.63 16.73 20.46
C GLN A 85 -6.10 15.32 20.85
N LEU A 86 -5.18 14.37 21.03
CA LEU A 86 -5.48 13.05 21.61
C LEU A 86 -5.83 13.18 23.09
N HIS A 87 -5.03 13.91 23.88
CA HIS A 87 -5.34 14.17 25.28
C HIS A 87 -6.70 14.87 25.45
N ASP A 88 -6.87 16.04 24.83
CA ASP A 88 -8.07 16.88 24.91
C ASP A 88 -9.35 16.14 24.46
N ARG A 89 -9.22 15.08 23.63
CA ARG A 89 -10.32 14.22 23.17
C ARG A 89 -10.68 13.10 24.14
N TYR A 90 -9.69 12.36 24.64
CA TYR A 90 -9.93 11.11 25.38
C TYR A 90 -9.84 11.27 26.92
N ALA A 91 -9.07 12.24 27.42
CA ALA A 91 -8.97 12.55 28.85
C ALA A 91 -10.28 13.01 29.54
N PRO A 92 -11.25 13.68 28.89
CA PRO A 92 -12.52 14.04 29.54
C PRO A 92 -13.56 12.91 29.57
N LEU A 93 -13.46 11.88 28.71
CA LEU A 93 -14.52 10.87 28.52
C LEU A 93 -14.68 9.94 29.73
N GLY A 94 -15.89 9.82 30.27
CA GLY A 94 -16.17 8.87 31.37
C GLY A 94 -15.99 7.41 30.93
N GLU A 95 -15.77 6.48 31.87
CA GLU A 95 -15.47 5.07 31.56
C GLU A 95 -16.49 4.41 30.59
N ALA A 96 -17.79 4.70 30.77
CA ALA A 96 -18.86 4.20 29.90
C ALA A 96 -18.82 4.82 28.49
N GLU A 97 -18.40 6.09 28.37
CA GLU A 97 -18.25 6.79 27.09
C GLU A 97 -17.00 6.31 26.35
N LEU A 98 -15.88 6.20 27.06
CA LEU A 98 -14.63 5.65 26.55
C LEU A 98 -14.81 4.20 26.09
N SER A 99 -15.52 3.37 26.85
CA SER A 99 -15.87 1.99 26.48
C SER A 99 -16.74 1.93 25.21
N LYS A 100 -17.71 2.84 25.06
CA LYS A 100 -18.52 2.98 23.84
C LYS A 100 -17.64 3.39 22.63
N VAL A 101 -16.77 4.38 22.80
CA VAL A 101 -15.85 4.85 21.75
C VAL A 101 -14.85 3.75 21.36
N ASN A 102 -14.25 3.05 22.32
CA ASN A 102 -13.35 1.92 22.06
C ASN A 102 -14.06 0.77 21.33
N SER A 103 -15.33 0.50 21.66
CA SER A 103 -16.14 -0.48 20.92
C SER A 103 -16.32 -0.09 19.45
N GLU A 104 -16.48 1.20 19.16
CA GLU A 104 -16.59 1.74 17.79
C GLU A 104 -15.24 1.76 17.06
N LEU A 105 -14.14 2.17 17.71
CA LEU A 105 -12.79 2.14 17.15
C LEU A 105 -12.35 0.72 16.78
N ALA A 106 -12.51 -0.24 17.70
CA ALA A 106 -12.19 -1.64 17.46
C ALA A 106 -13.07 -2.25 16.36
N ARG A 107 -14.38 -1.94 16.35
CA ARG A 107 -15.30 -2.37 15.28
C ARG A 107 -14.89 -1.82 13.91
N ASN A 108 -14.52 -0.54 13.84
CA ASN A 108 -14.10 0.11 12.60
C ASN A 108 -12.84 -0.58 12.03
N TYR A 109 -11.86 -0.90 12.88
CA TYR A 109 -10.70 -1.70 12.48
C TYR A 109 -11.08 -3.11 11.99
N ILE A 110 -11.87 -3.86 12.77
CA ILE A 110 -12.30 -5.23 12.43
C ILE A 110 -13.14 -5.28 11.14
N ARG A 111 -13.92 -4.24 10.83
CA ARG A 111 -14.70 -4.11 9.59
C ARG A 111 -13.90 -3.47 8.44
N ASN A 112 -12.57 -3.42 8.51
CA ASN A 112 -11.71 -2.82 7.49
C ASN A 112 -12.14 -1.40 7.09
N PHE A 113 -12.66 -0.63 8.06
CA PHE A 113 -13.16 0.74 7.91
C PHE A 113 -14.24 0.94 6.81
N GLN A 114 -14.90 -0.13 6.36
CA GLN A 114 -15.91 -0.08 5.29
C GLN A 114 -17.22 0.61 5.70
N GLN A 115 -17.43 0.83 7.01
CA GLN A 115 -18.68 1.35 7.60
C GLN A 115 -18.41 2.34 8.74
N VAL A 116 -17.39 3.20 8.59
CA VAL A 116 -17.06 4.23 9.59
C VAL A 116 -18.15 5.30 9.62
N HIS A 117 -18.58 5.67 10.82
CA HIS A 117 -19.37 6.89 11.04
C HIS A 117 -18.41 8.05 11.38
N GLY A 118 -18.40 9.10 10.54
CA GLY A 118 -17.50 10.24 10.72
C GLY A 118 -16.11 10.01 10.11
N LEU A 119 -15.07 10.45 10.81
CA LEU A 119 -13.67 10.40 10.37
C LEU A 119 -12.88 9.40 11.20
N VAL A 120 -11.97 8.65 10.57
CA VAL A 120 -11.02 7.80 11.31
C VAL A 120 -9.97 8.68 12.02
N PRO A 121 -9.77 8.55 13.34
CA PRO A 121 -8.69 9.24 14.04
C PRO A 121 -7.32 8.61 13.72
N TYR A 122 -6.40 9.40 13.18
CA TYR A 122 -5.01 9.04 12.91
C TYR A 122 -4.05 9.77 13.84
N VAL A 123 -3.03 9.06 14.35
CA VAL A 123 -1.99 9.65 15.21
C VAL A 123 -0.93 10.35 14.37
N VAL A 124 -0.56 11.56 14.75
CA VAL A 124 0.63 12.28 14.23
C VAL A 124 1.44 12.90 15.35
N GLY A 125 2.74 13.13 15.13
CA GLY A 125 3.62 13.80 16.10
C GLY A 125 4.97 13.09 16.27
N ARG A 126 5.65 13.37 17.38
CA ARG A 126 6.93 12.73 17.75
C ARG A 126 6.78 11.99 19.06
N PHE A 127 7.25 10.75 19.10
CA PHE A 127 7.16 9.86 20.23
C PHE A 127 8.53 9.22 20.50
N ARG A 128 8.97 9.13 21.76
CA ARG A 128 10.22 8.46 22.15
C ARG A 128 9.89 7.13 22.79
N ILE A 129 10.46 6.03 22.28
CA ILE A 129 10.21 4.67 22.77
C ILE A 129 10.69 4.55 24.22
N ILE A 130 9.81 4.06 25.09
CA ILE A 130 10.04 3.74 26.50
C ILE A 130 10.50 2.27 26.60
N ASP A 131 9.70 1.36 26.03
CA ASP A 131 9.91 -0.10 26.09
C ASP A 131 9.22 -0.80 24.92
N VAL A 132 9.58 -2.07 24.68
CA VAL A 132 9.15 -2.80 23.48
C VAL A 132 8.82 -4.26 23.81
N HIS A 133 7.57 -4.65 23.55
CA HIS A 133 7.03 -5.98 23.85
C HIS A 133 6.89 -6.82 22.57
N GLN A 134 7.28 -8.10 22.62
CA GLN A 134 7.10 -9.03 21.50
C GLN A 134 5.70 -9.67 21.57
N LEU A 135 4.91 -9.48 20.53
CA LEU A 135 3.55 -9.99 20.44
C LEU A 135 3.53 -11.51 20.22
N GLY A 136 2.66 -12.20 20.96
CA GLY A 136 2.50 -13.66 20.95
C GLY A 136 1.04 -14.10 20.98
N ALA A 137 0.81 -15.40 21.14
CA ALA A 137 -0.54 -15.98 21.07
C ALA A 137 -1.47 -15.60 22.24
N ALA A 138 -0.92 -15.01 23.30
CA ALA A 138 -1.69 -14.50 24.44
C ALA A 138 -2.29 -13.11 24.19
N ASP A 139 -1.73 -12.35 23.23
CA ASP A 139 -2.05 -10.95 22.98
C ASP A 139 -3.12 -10.78 21.91
N VAL A 140 -3.67 -9.56 21.77
CA VAL A 140 -4.71 -9.28 20.76
C VAL A 140 -4.19 -9.51 19.34
N PHE A 141 -2.90 -9.23 19.10
CA PHE A 141 -2.21 -9.47 17.84
C PHE A 141 -1.20 -10.62 18.04
N THR A 142 -1.26 -11.66 17.19
CA THR A 142 -0.58 -12.94 17.49
C THR A 142 0.87 -13.05 16.97
N SER A 143 1.42 -11.96 16.41
CA SER A 143 2.79 -11.85 15.88
C SER A 143 3.20 -10.39 15.70
N GLY A 144 4.50 -10.12 15.69
CA GLY A 144 5.10 -8.79 15.54
C GLY A 144 5.63 -8.23 16.86
N ILE A 145 5.67 -6.91 16.96
CA ILE A 145 6.13 -6.15 18.12
C ILE A 145 5.15 -4.99 18.40
N VAL A 146 4.99 -4.61 19.66
CA VAL A 146 4.38 -3.32 20.05
C VAL A 146 5.41 -2.48 20.79
N ALA A 147 5.56 -1.21 20.39
CA ALA A 147 6.42 -0.24 21.06
C ALA A 147 5.56 0.69 21.94
N LEU A 148 5.88 0.77 23.22
CA LEU A 148 5.35 1.79 24.13
C LEU A 148 6.22 3.04 24.01
N ALA A 149 5.63 4.20 23.75
CA ALA A 149 6.35 5.45 23.56
C ALA A 149 5.63 6.63 24.22
N ALA A 150 6.38 7.57 24.81
CA ALA A 150 5.85 8.85 25.28
C ALA A 150 5.84 9.87 24.15
N ALA A 151 4.80 10.69 24.05
CA ALA A 151 4.82 11.85 23.16
C ALA A 151 5.84 12.89 23.67
N ILE A 152 6.74 13.33 22.79
CA ILE A 152 7.79 14.30 23.12
C ILE A 152 7.19 15.70 23.35
N ASP A 153 6.16 16.01 22.58
CA ASP A 153 5.49 17.32 22.57
C ASP A 153 4.31 17.40 23.58
N ASN A 154 3.95 16.30 24.25
CA ASN A 154 3.04 16.29 25.41
C ASN A 154 3.28 15.04 26.30
N GLY A 155 3.81 15.23 27.51
CA GLY A 155 4.04 14.12 28.45
C GLY A 155 2.77 13.41 28.97
N GLU A 156 1.58 13.97 28.75
CA GLU A 156 0.30 13.40 29.18
C GLU A 156 -0.23 12.28 28.27
N VAL A 157 0.47 11.98 27.16
CA VAL A 157 0.08 10.92 26.20
C VAL A 157 1.15 9.86 26.01
N LEU A 158 0.72 8.62 26.20
CA LEU A 158 1.43 7.40 25.82
C LEU A 158 0.84 6.81 24.54
N LEU A 159 1.69 6.16 23.75
CA LEU A 159 1.35 5.51 22.49
C LEU A 159 1.83 4.06 22.51
N GLU A 160 0.92 3.11 22.33
CA GLU A 160 1.24 1.74 21.92
C GLU A 160 1.20 1.68 20.39
N HIS A 161 2.35 1.81 19.73
CA HIS A 161 2.40 1.65 18.27
C HIS A 161 2.65 0.19 17.91
N VAL A 162 1.69 -0.41 17.20
CA VAL A 162 1.74 -1.83 16.82
C VAL A 162 2.49 -1.98 15.50
N TYR A 163 3.53 -2.81 15.50
CA TYR A 163 4.29 -3.23 14.34
C TYR A 163 4.03 -4.72 14.07
N PRO A 164 2.92 -5.09 13.40
CA PRO A 164 2.61 -6.48 13.08
C PRO A 164 3.46 -6.97 11.89
N ALA A 165 4.10 -8.13 12.05
CA ALA A 165 4.97 -8.75 11.06
C ALA A 165 5.10 -10.27 11.29
N ASP A 166 5.65 -10.99 10.32
CA ASP A 166 5.98 -12.41 10.49
C ASP A 166 7.07 -12.62 11.56
N ARG A 167 7.08 -13.82 12.15
CA ARG A 167 8.02 -14.22 13.22
C ARG A 167 9.49 -14.20 12.79
N ARG A 168 9.78 -14.24 11.49
CA ARG A 168 11.14 -14.11 10.94
C ARG A 168 11.74 -12.72 11.12
N ASP A 169 10.91 -11.68 11.10
CA ASP A 169 11.37 -10.29 11.17
C ASP A 169 11.55 -9.80 12.62
N ILE A 170 10.84 -10.41 13.58
CA ILE A 170 10.87 -10.04 15.01
C ILE A 170 12.29 -9.87 15.60
N PRO A 171 13.31 -10.71 15.32
CA PRO A 171 14.66 -10.51 15.85
C PRO A 171 15.31 -9.21 15.37
N LEU A 172 15.14 -8.87 14.09
CA LEU A 172 15.61 -7.61 13.52
C LEU A 172 14.81 -6.44 14.09
N MET A 173 13.48 -6.58 14.19
CA MET A 173 12.62 -5.55 14.78
C MET A 173 12.98 -5.25 16.23
N ARG A 174 13.36 -6.25 17.05
CA ARG A 174 13.85 -6.04 18.43
C ARG A 174 15.19 -5.29 18.47
N GLN A 175 16.08 -5.53 17.50
CA GLN A 175 17.34 -4.79 17.38
C GLN A 175 17.12 -3.34 16.89
N THR A 176 16.08 -3.12 16.08
CA THR A 176 15.70 -1.83 15.52
C THR A 176 14.93 -0.95 16.50
N LEU A 177 13.84 -1.47 17.05
CA LEU A 177 12.93 -0.79 17.96
C LEU A 177 13.52 -0.88 19.37
N ALA A 178 14.46 0.01 19.67
CA ALA A 178 15.11 0.11 20.97
C ALA A 178 14.51 1.24 21.82
N PRO A 179 14.46 1.10 23.15
CA PRO A 179 14.23 2.22 24.08
C PRO A 179 15.12 3.42 23.76
N GLY A 180 14.54 4.61 23.86
CA GLY A 180 15.22 5.87 23.55
C GLY A 180 15.19 6.30 22.08
N LEU A 181 14.80 5.43 21.14
CA LEU A 181 14.58 5.77 19.73
C LEU A 181 13.42 6.78 19.59
N GLU A 182 13.55 7.73 18.66
CA GLU A 182 12.44 8.61 18.28
C GLU A 182 11.70 8.07 17.04
N VAL A 183 10.37 8.04 17.14
CA VAL A 183 9.44 7.72 16.06
C VAL A 183 8.66 8.98 15.72
N LYS A 184 8.74 9.40 14.47
CA LYS A 184 7.95 10.49 13.91
C LYS A 184 6.82 9.88 13.09
N LEU A 185 5.58 10.31 13.33
CA LEU A 185 4.41 9.88 12.57
C LEU A 185 3.88 11.06 11.75
N GLU A 186 4.02 10.99 10.42
CA GLU A 186 3.62 12.04 9.49
C GLU A 186 2.32 11.71 8.74
N ARG A 187 1.48 12.74 8.57
CA ARG A 187 0.22 12.68 7.82
C ARG A 187 0.36 12.13 6.39
N THR A 188 1.52 12.30 5.77
CA THR A 188 1.82 11.91 4.37
C THR A 188 2.33 10.48 4.22
N HIS A 189 2.85 9.85 5.28
CA HIS A 189 3.64 8.62 5.18
C HIS A 189 3.19 7.51 6.15
N ASP A 190 2.64 7.89 7.31
CA ASP A 190 2.46 7.02 8.48
C ASP A 190 1.00 7.04 8.97
N ILE A 191 0.06 6.68 8.08
CA ILE A 191 -1.37 6.62 8.40
C ILE A 191 -1.61 5.52 9.45
N SER A 192 -1.72 5.98 10.71
CA SER A 192 -1.69 5.16 11.93
C SER A 192 -2.99 5.35 12.70
N ALA A 193 -3.95 4.44 12.52
CA ALA A 193 -5.29 4.55 13.07
C ALA A 193 -5.31 4.29 14.58
N VAL A 194 -5.97 5.16 15.36
CA VAL A 194 -6.31 4.84 16.75
C VAL A 194 -7.38 3.75 16.75
N ILE A 195 -7.09 2.64 17.44
CA ILE A 195 -8.01 1.49 17.54
C ILE A 195 -8.52 1.26 18.97
N HIS A 196 -7.87 1.85 19.97
CA HIS A 196 -8.26 1.84 21.37
C HIS A 196 -7.64 3.03 22.12
N ALA A 197 -8.29 3.50 23.19
CA ALA A 197 -7.74 4.46 24.14
C ALA A 197 -8.05 4.04 25.59
N ASP A 198 -7.06 4.00 26.48
CA ASP A 198 -7.23 3.73 27.92
C ASP A 198 -6.72 4.91 28.77
N ARG A 199 -7.04 4.89 30.06
CA ARG A 199 -6.45 5.75 31.09
C ARG A 199 -5.39 4.96 31.85
N SER A 200 -4.16 5.47 31.84
CA SER A 200 -3.07 5.01 32.72
C SER A 200 -3.45 5.23 34.20
N ALA A 201 -2.80 4.49 35.09
CA ALA A 201 -3.05 4.55 36.54
C ALA A 201 -2.74 5.91 37.20
N ASP A 202 -2.01 6.77 36.49
CA ASP A 202 -1.66 8.15 36.87
C ASP A 202 -2.47 9.21 36.10
N GLY A 203 -3.48 8.80 35.32
CA GLY A 203 -4.38 9.68 34.58
C GLY A 203 -3.96 10.00 33.14
N ARG A 204 -2.74 9.64 32.71
CA ARG A 204 -2.28 9.83 31.32
C ARG A 204 -3.12 9.03 30.33
N VAL A 205 -3.26 9.54 29.11
CA VAL A 205 -4.02 8.87 28.04
C VAL A 205 -3.09 7.89 27.31
N LEU A 206 -3.49 6.62 27.25
CA LEU A 206 -2.78 5.57 26.53
C LEU A 206 -3.50 5.26 25.22
N ILE A 207 -2.89 5.56 24.08
CA ILE A 207 -3.45 5.37 22.75
C ILE A 207 -2.88 4.11 22.10
N THR A 208 -3.71 3.14 21.72
CA THR A 208 -3.27 2.01 20.88
C THR A 208 -3.48 2.36 19.41
N ALA A 209 -2.40 2.32 18.61
CA ALA A 209 -2.41 2.73 17.20
C ALA A 209 -1.86 1.65 16.26
N MET A 210 -2.51 1.50 15.11
CA MET A 210 -2.20 0.50 14.08
C MET A 210 -1.89 1.18 12.72
N PRO A 211 -0.70 0.96 12.13
CA PRO A 211 -0.37 1.44 10.79
C PRO A 211 -1.19 0.71 9.72
N LEU A 212 -2.00 1.43 8.96
CA LEU A 212 -2.88 0.84 7.93
C LEU A 212 -2.16 0.47 6.63
N LEU A 213 -0.96 1.01 6.44
CA LEU A 213 -0.23 0.99 5.16
C LEU A 213 0.78 -0.15 5.05
N TYR A 214 1.04 -0.85 6.16
CA TYR A 214 1.96 -1.98 6.32
C TYR A 214 3.20 -1.89 5.41
N GLY A 215 4.07 -0.92 5.73
CA GLY A 215 5.27 -0.62 4.94
C GLY A 215 6.48 -1.50 5.31
N THR A 216 7.51 -1.46 4.47
CA THR A 216 8.87 -1.86 4.86
C THR A 216 9.53 -0.70 5.58
N TYR A 217 10.32 -0.97 6.62
CA TYR A 217 11.05 0.04 7.39
C TYR A 217 12.52 -0.34 7.53
N ALA A 218 13.39 0.68 7.60
CA ALA A 218 14.81 0.58 7.87
C ALA A 218 15.22 1.52 9.01
N VAL A 219 16.40 1.28 9.57
CA VAL A 219 17.07 2.21 10.49
C VAL A 219 18.10 3.03 9.73
N THR A 220 18.17 4.33 9.97
CA THR A 220 19.12 5.25 9.30
C THR A 220 20.60 4.86 9.45
N ARG A 221 20.95 4.02 10.44
CA ARG A 221 22.32 3.51 10.69
C ARG A 221 22.39 1.99 10.91
N GLY A 222 21.33 1.23 10.63
CA GLY A 222 21.26 -0.21 10.91
C GLY A 222 21.19 -1.08 9.65
N THR A 223 21.89 -2.21 9.64
CA THR A 223 21.88 -3.18 8.54
C THR A 223 20.66 -4.10 8.59
N GLY A 224 19.52 -3.61 8.10
CA GLY A 224 18.34 -4.45 7.88
C GLY A 224 17.07 -3.67 7.57
N THR A 225 16.17 -4.32 6.83
CA THR A 225 14.79 -3.89 6.60
C THR A 225 13.84 -4.96 7.12
N PHE A 226 12.81 -4.59 7.86
CA PHE A 226 11.68 -5.46 8.18
C PHE A 226 10.43 -4.99 7.43
N THR A 227 9.50 -5.90 7.14
CA THR A 227 8.24 -5.57 6.45
C THR A 227 7.05 -5.87 7.35
N LEU A 228 6.19 -4.87 7.52
CA LEU A 228 4.92 -5.07 8.22
C LEU A 228 3.93 -5.84 7.34
N GLU A 229 3.15 -6.70 7.98
CA GLU A 229 2.05 -7.43 7.35
C GLU A 229 0.76 -7.23 8.17
N PRO A 230 -0.41 -7.15 7.52
CA PRO A 230 -1.66 -7.07 8.26
C PRO A 230 -1.88 -8.33 9.10
N PRO A 231 -2.25 -8.21 10.39
CA PRO A 231 -2.43 -9.38 11.25
C PRO A 231 -3.64 -10.19 10.78
N LEU A 232 -3.40 -11.41 10.28
CA LEU A 232 -4.44 -12.28 9.74
C LEU A 232 -5.57 -12.58 10.75
N ASP A 233 -5.19 -12.70 12.02
CA ASP A 233 -6.02 -13.17 13.12
C ASP A 233 -5.90 -12.27 14.35
N LEU A 234 -7.03 -11.98 15.01
CA LEU A 234 -7.09 -11.22 16.26
C LEU A 234 -7.59 -12.11 17.41
N ASN A 235 -6.94 -12.03 18.56
CA ASN A 235 -7.38 -12.68 19.80
C ASN A 235 -7.99 -11.63 20.75
N LEU A 236 -9.20 -11.16 20.44
CA LEU A 236 -9.90 -10.15 21.24
C LEU A 236 -10.17 -10.57 22.70
N ALA A 237 -9.99 -11.85 23.05
CA ALA A 237 -10.10 -12.34 24.43
C ALA A 237 -8.87 -12.00 25.30
N ALA A 238 -7.77 -11.54 24.71
CA ALA A 238 -6.60 -11.00 25.42
C ALA A 238 -6.89 -9.65 26.13
N GLY A 239 -7.94 -8.95 25.66
CA GLY A 239 -8.32 -7.62 26.14
C GLY A 239 -7.32 -6.51 25.78
N TRP A 240 -7.81 -5.28 25.84
CA TRP A 240 -7.03 -4.05 25.71
C TRP A 240 -6.74 -3.45 27.11
N PRO A 241 -5.75 -2.55 27.27
CA PRO A 241 -4.67 -2.20 26.32
C PRO A 241 -3.71 -3.38 26.09
N LEU A 242 -2.67 -3.19 25.26
CA LEU A 242 -1.70 -4.26 24.98
C LEU A 242 -0.74 -4.46 26.16
N PHE A 243 -0.01 -3.41 26.57
CA PHE A 243 0.74 -3.38 27.82
C PHE A 243 -0.24 -3.34 29.00
N LYS A 244 -0.26 -4.37 29.84
CA LYS A 244 -1.12 -4.37 31.02
C LYS A 244 -0.57 -3.38 32.06
N ARG A 245 -1.43 -2.91 32.97
CA ARG A 245 -1.12 -1.80 33.91
C ARG A 245 0.16 -2.02 34.72
N GLU A 246 0.47 -3.27 35.08
CA GLU A 246 1.69 -3.65 35.79
C GLU A 246 2.93 -3.62 34.88
N GLU A 247 2.80 -4.09 33.64
CA GLU A 247 3.86 -4.08 32.63
C GLU A 247 4.22 -2.68 32.16
N LEU A 248 3.21 -1.81 31.96
CA LEU A 248 3.38 -0.40 31.63
C LEU A 248 4.18 0.31 32.73
N ARG A 249 3.82 0.10 34.00
CA ARG A 249 4.56 0.66 35.13
C ARG A 249 6.00 0.14 35.17
N ALA A 250 6.19 -1.17 35.02
CA ALA A 250 7.52 -1.79 35.00
C ALA A 250 8.37 -1.40 33.78
N ALA A 251 7.76 -0.99 32.67
CA ALA A 251 8.43 -0.39 31.51
C ALA A 251 8.93 1.02 31.81
N GLU A 252 8.10 1.85 32.45
CA GLU A 252 8.46 3.22 32.80
C GLU A 252 9.51 3.27 33.91
N ASP A 253 9.42 2.40 34.93
CA ASP A 253 10.44 2.26 35.98
C ASP A 253 11.81 1.83 35.37
N ARG A 254 11.81 0.92 34.39
CA ARG A 254 13.03 0.54 33.63
C ARG A 254 13.56 1.68 32.79
N TYR A 255 12.71 2.42 32.09
CA TYR A 255 13.13 3.55 31.26
C TYR A 255 13.69 4.71 32.10
N ALA A 256 13.11 4.98 33.28
CA ALA A 256 13.63 5.95 34.23
C ALA A 256 15.04 5.58 34.72
N GLN A 257 15.29 4.30 35.02
CA GLN A 257 16.63 3.79 35.38
C GLN A 257 17.62 3.89 34.22
N LEU A 258 17.20 3.54 32.99
CA LEU A 258 18.03 3.72 31.79
C LEU A 258 18.43 5.20 31.61
N ARG A 259 17.49 6.15 31.78
CA ARG A 259 17.75 7.59 31.66
C ARG A 259 18.55 8.20 32.83
N GLN A 260 18.74 7.47 33.93
CA GLN A 260 19.66 7.84 35.02
C GLN A 260 21.08 7.30 34.76
N ASN A 261 21.20 6.17 34.07
CA ASN A 261 22.47 5.53 33.72
C ASN A 261 23.03 6.00 32.36
N GLU A 262 22.22 6.65 31.52
CA GLU A 262 22.63 7.26 30.24
C GLU A 262 23.67 8.36 30.53
N PRO A 263 24.94 8.22 30.08
CA PRO A 263 25.99 9.17 30.42
C PRO A 263 25.66 10.54 29.84
N THR A 264 25.60 11.56 30.69
CA THR A 264 25.27 12.92 30.27
C THR A 264 26.30 13.39 29.24
N SER A 265 25.87 13.58 27.99
CA SER A 265 26.75 13.97 26.89
C SER A 265 27.52 15.24 27.27
N PRO A 266 28.86 15.27 27.12
CA PRO A 266 29.72 16.31 27.69
C PRO A 266 29.60 17.63 26.92
N GLY A 267 28.48 18.34 27.11
CA GLY A 267 28.06 19.40 26.19
C GLY A 267 26.97 20.36 26.67
N THR A 268 26.67 20.47 27.97
CA THR A 268 26.08 21.69 28.59
C THR A 268 26.27 21.66 30.11
N ILE A 269 27.25 22.41 30.62
CA ILE A 269 27.22 22.87 32.02
C ILE A 269 26.40 24.16 32.02
N ALA A 270 25.24 24.15 32.66
CA ALA A 270 24.37 25.32 32.72
C ALA A 270 24.97 26.40 33.64
N ILE A 271 25.62 27.40 33.05
CA ILE A 271 26.02 28.63 33.75
C ILE A 271 24.76 29.45 34.05
N PRO A 272 24.42 29.75 35.31
CA PRO A 272 23.24 30.54 35.64
C PRO A 272 23.31 31.93 35.01
N GLY A 273 22.30 32.27 34.18
CA GLY A 273 22.18 33.59 33.54
C GLY A 273 22.27 33.61 32.01
N ILE A 274 22.58 32.50 31.34
CA ILE A 274 22.62 32.43 29.87
C ILE A 274 21.54 31.48 29.35
N THR A 275 20.59 32.00 28.56
CA THR A 275 19.57 31.18 27.90
C THR A 275 20.15 30.51 26.64
N PRO A 276 20.21 29.16 26.54
CA PRO A 276 20.69 28.49 25.34
C PRO A 276 19.65 28.56 24.22
N SER A 277 19.74 29.59 23.39
CA SER A 277 18.96 29.69 22.14
C SER A 277 19.59 28.78 21.07
N GLY A 278 19.36 27.47 21.17
CA GLY A 278 19.81 26.48 20.22
C GLY A 278 18.77 25.38 20.01
N THR A 279 18.45 25.09 18.75
CA THR A 279 17.65 23.91 18.38
C THR A 279 18.35 22.65 18.91
N PRO A 280 17.64 21.73 19.59
CA PRO A 280 18.26 20.49 20.04
C PRO A 280 18.83 19.71 18.85
N PRO A 281 19.98 19.01 19.01
CA PRO A 281 20.54 18.20 17.94
C PRO A 281 19.55 17.10 17.53
N PRO A 282 19.51 16.72 16.23
CA PRO A 282 18.59 15.69 15.76
C PRO A 282 18.92 14.34 16.41
N SER A 283 17.88 13.59 16.77
CA SER A 283 17.97 12.23 17.27
C SER A 283 18.76 11.34 16.30
N GLU A 284 19.88 10.76 16.75
CA GLU A 284 20.89 10.16 15.85
C GLU A 284 20.42 8.90 15.11
N ASN A 285 19.32 8.29 15.55
CA ASN A 285 18.66 7.18 14.88
C ASN A 285 17.17 7.52 14.73
N LEU A 286 16.64 7.27 13.53
CA LEU A 286 15.22 7.38 13.22
C LEU A 286 14.78 6.10 12.49
N LEU A 287 13.54 5.68 12.75
CA LEU A 287 12.88 4.68 11.92
C LEU A 287 12.38 5.35 10.65
N VAL A 288 12.81 4.88 9.47
CA VAL A 288 12.43 5.45 8.18
C VAL A 288 11.76 4.39 7.33
N ARG A 289 10.58 4.70 6.80
CA ARG A 289 9.87 3.84 5.86
C ARG A 289 10.64 3.76 4.53
N VAL A 290 10.84 2.54 4.04
CA VAL A 290 11.44 2.27 2.73
C VAL A 290 10.36 1.81 1.78
N GLU A 291 10.28 2.46 0.62
CA GLU A 291 9.43 2.01 -0.49
C GLU A 291 10.17 0.91 -1.27
N GLN A 292 9.60 -0.29 -1.34
CA GLN A 292 10.21 -1.39 -2.09
C GLN A 292 10.11 -1.13 -3.59
N ALA A 293 11.25 -1.15 -4.28
CA ALA A 293 11.26 -1.19 -5.74
C ALA A 293 10.63 -2.51 -6.24
N LEU A 294 9.73 -2.41 -7.22
CA LEU A 294 9.09 -3.57 -7.85
C LEU A 294 10.16 -4.53 -8.42
N PRO A 295 10.10 -5.84 -8.12
CA PRO A 295 10.99 -6.82 -8.73
C PRO A 295 10.85 -6.82 -10.25
N ILE A 296 11.96 -6.73 -10.97
CA ILE A 296 11.98 -6.89 -12.42
C ILE A 296 11.76 -8.37 -12.73
N GLU A 297 10.73 -8.69 -13.53
CA GLU A 297 10.58 -10.03 -14.10
C GLU A 297 11.77 -10.34 -14.99
N THR A 298 12.66 -11.25 -14.53
CA THR A 298 13.78 -11.72 -15.33
C THR A 298 13.26 -12.54 -16.53
N PRO A 299 13.43 -12.10 -17.79
CA PRO A 299 12.95 -12.85 -18.93
C PRO A 299 13.69 -14.19 -19.04
N ALA A 300 12.97 -15.25 -19.40
CA ALA A 300 13.54 -16.60 -19.47
C ALA A 300 14.71 -16.69 -20.46
N SER A 301 15.76 -17.42 -20.07
CA SER A 301 16.95 -17.62 -20.91
C SER A 301 16.63 -18.49 -22.13
N THR A 302 16.62 -17.88 -23.31
CA THR A 302 16.45 -18.59 -24.60
C THR A 302 17.67 -19.48 -24.87
N PRO A 303 17.50 -20.77 -25.23
CA PRO A 303 18.63 -21.69 -25.44
C PRO A 303 19.46 -21.30 -26.67
N ALA A 304 20.79 -21.47 -26.57
CA ALA A 304 21.73 -21.13 -27.63
C ALA A 304 21.81 -22.22 -28.75
N PRO A 305 22.08 -21.85 -30.02
CA PRO A 305 22.26 -22.81 -31.11
C PRO A 305 23.60 -23.59 -31.02
N PRO A 306 23.66 -24.85 -31.48
CA PRO A 306 24.86 -25.68 -31.41
C PRO A 306 25.81 -25.51 -32.62
N LEU A 307 27.11 -25.58 -32.36
CA LEU A 307 28.18 -25.73 -33.37
C LEU A 307 29.21 -26.80 -32.93
N PRO A 308 30.02 -27.38 -33.85
CA PRO A 308 30.33 -28.82 -33.77
C PRO A 308 31.65 -29.24 -33.08
N LEU A 309 31.68 -30.54 -32.72
CA LEU A 309 32.73 -31.27 -32.01
C LEU A 309 34.01 -31.53 -32.82
N LYS A 310 35.18 -31.63 -32.13
CA LYS A 310 36.29 -32.51 -32.55
C LYS A 310 37.27 -32.84 -31.41
N GLY A 311 37.76 -34.09 -31.37
CA GLY A 311 38.77 -34.62 -30.44
C GLY A 311 38.19 -35.16 -29.10
N THR A 312 38.61 -36.30 -28.55
CA THR A 312 39.45 -37.40 -29.09
C THR A 312 39.11 -38.73 -28.36
N LYS A 313 39.38 -39.89 -28.98
CA LYS A 313 39.11 -41.28 -28.50
C LYS A 313 40.35 -41.79 -27.68
N PRO A 314 40.33 -42.77 -26.72
CA PRO A 314 39.56 -44.03 -26.80
C PRO A 314 38.97 -44.75 -25.54
N THR A 315 37.83 -45.42 -25.80
CA THR A 315 37.36 -46.82 -25.52
C THR A 315 38.28 -47.87 -24.82
N PRO A 316 37.77 -49.06 -24.34
CA PRO A 316 36.38 -49.58 -24.31
C PRO A 316 35.91 -50.37 -23.04
N ALA A 317 34.60 -50.73 -22.99
CA ALA A 317 33.99 -52.04 -22.59
C ALA A 317 32.70 -51.90 -21.73
N GLY A 318 31.61 -52.67 -21.94
CA GLY A 318 31.30 -53.60 -23.03
C GLY A 318 30.01 -54.43 -22.84
N LYS A 319 29.64 -55.21 -23.88
CA LYS A 319 28.67 -56.34 -23.96
C LYS A 319 27.13 -56.11 -23.82
N ALA A 320 26.45 -56.36 -24.95
CA ALA A 320 25.15 -57.07 -25.15
C ALA A 320 23.82 -56.53 -24.54
N GLY A 321 22.65 -56.67 -25.20
CA GLY A 321 22.39 -57.07 -26.60
C GLY A 321 20.93 -57.54 -26.88
N LYS A 322 20.54 -57.62 -28.18
CA LYS A 322 19.25 -58.12 -28.76
C LYS A 322 18.02 -57.17 -28.54
N ILE A 323 17.23 -56.76 -29.56
CA ILE A 323 16.31 -57.47 -30.50
C ILE A 323 15.06 -58.01 -29.75
N ALA A 324 13.77 -57.74 -30.05
CA ALA A 324 13.05 -56.99 -31.13
C ALA A 324 11.81 -56.21 -30.52
N LYS A 325 10.64 -55.84 -31.12
CA LYS A 325 9.93 -56.08 -32.41
C LYS A 325 8.86 -54.98 -32.70
N ASN A 326 8.39 -54.87 -33.96
CA ASN A 326 7.35 -53.95 -34.49
C ASN A 326 5.89 -54.13 -33.98
N GLN A 327 5.05 -53.08 -34.09
CA GLN A 327 3.73 -53.15 -34.77
C GLN A 327 3.13 -51.77 -35.21
N LYS A 328 1.89 -51.75 -35.76
CA LYS A 328 1.21 -50.68 -36.56
C LYS A 328 -0.29 -50.55 -36.10
N ALA A 329 -1.17 -49.61 -36.48
CA ALA A 329 -1.24 -48.57 -37.53
C ALA A 329 -2.08 -47.32 -37.05
N THR A 330 -2.24 -46.17 -37.75
CA THR A 330 -3.13 -45.84 -38.92
C THR A 330 -4.62 -46.20 -38.66
N VAL A 331 -5.65 -45.34 -38.83
CA VAL A 331 -6.03 -44.45 -39.96
C VAL A 331 -6.81 -43.17 -39.53
N ALA A 332 -7.00 -42.18 -40.42
CA ALA A 332 -7.92 -41.03 -40.33
C ALA A 332 -9.12 -41.16 -41.32
N PRO A 333 -10.13 -40.25 -41.32
CA PRO A 333 -10.14 -39.06 -42.21
C PRO A 333 -10.68 -37.78 -41.50
N SER A 334 -10.53 -36.51 -41.93
CA SER A 334 -10.32 -35.81 -43.22
C SER A 334 -11.60 -35.34 -43.95
N VAL A 335 -11.90 -34.02 -43.90
CA VAL A 335 -12.76 -33.28 -44.86
C VAL A 335 -12.26 -31.83 -45.05
N THR A 336 -12.28 -31.34 -46.28
CA THR A 336 -11.94 -29.98 -46.80
C THR A 336 -12.51 -29.86 -48.24
N PRO A 337 -12.48 -28.71 -48.97
CA PRO A 337 -12.22 -27.31 -48.62
C PRO A 337 -13.34 -26.35 -49.14
N ILE A 338 -13.08 -25.03 -49.25
CA ILE A 338 -13.51 -24.13 -50.34
C ILE A 338 -12.50 -22.95 -50.45
N GLN A 339 -12.34 -22.32 -51.63
CA GLN A 339 -11.39 -21.23 -51.93
C GLN A 339 -11.94 -20.28 -53.03
N VAL A 340 -11.15 -19.23 -53.40
CA VAL A 340 -11.27 -18.34 -54.60
C VAL A 340 -12.34 -17.24 -54.45
N ALA A 341 -12.23 -15.95 -54.88
CA ALA A 341 -11.26 -15.08 -55.61
C ALA A 341 -11.36 -13.62 -55.05
N LYS A 342 -10.38 -12.69 -55.05
CA LYS A 342 -9.54 -12.02 -56.11
C LYS A 342 -10.25 -10.91 -56.94
N MET A 343 -9.92 -9.61 -56.72
CA MET A 343 -9.54 -8.61 -57.77
C MET A 343 -9.02 -7.25 -57.21
N ASN A 344 -8.67 -6.27 -58.07
CA ASN A 344 -7.72 -5.16 -57.85
C ASN A 344 -8.35 -3.73 -57.77
N SER A 345 -7.56 -2.74 -57.30
CA SER A 345 -7.25 -1.35 -57.77
C SER A 345 -8.16 -0.58 -58.77
N PRO A 346 -8.10 0.79 -58.91
CA PRO A 346 -6.98 1.71 -58.61
C PRO A 346 -7.33 3.08 -57.96
N ALA A 347 -6.38 4.04 -57.97
CA ALA A 347 -6.43 5.38 -57.36
C ALA A 347 -6.75 6.53 -58.35
N PRO A 348 -7.04 7.75 -57.83
CA PRO A 348 -6.27 8.96 -58.19
C PRO A 348 -6.09 9.92 -56.98
N ALA A 349 -5.49 11.13 -57.07
CA ALA A 349 -4.25 11.59 -57.72
C ALA A 349 -3.92 13.03 -57.21
N LEU A 350 -2.63 13.34 -57.02
CA LEU A 350 -1.95 14.67 -56.96
C LEU A 350 -2.72 15.98 -56.69
N SER A 351 -2.22 16.78 -55.72
CA SER A 351 -2.03 18.24 -55.87
C SER A 351 -1.03 18.84 -54.85
N THR A 352 0.01 19.49 -55.37
CA THR A 352 0.90 20.51 -54.76
C THR A 352 0.61 21.87 -55.46
N PRO A 353 1.23 23.05 -55.18
CA PRO A 353 2.43 23.41 -54.40
C PRO A 353 2.13 24.61 -53.42
N PRO A 354 3.06 25.52 -53.00
CA PRO A 354 4.51 25.58 -53.17
C PRO A 354 5.34 25.83 -51.89
N LEU A 355 6.66 25.76 -52.10
CA LEU A 355 7.73 26.05 -51.14
C LEU A 355 8.12 27.54 -51.17
N GLN A 356 8.52 28.12 -50.03
CA GLN A 356 9.40 29.30 -50.01
C GLN A 356 10.66 29.00 -49.19
N LYS A 357 11.82 29.34 -49.76
CA LYS A 357 13.13 29.30 -49.08
C LYS A 357 13.38 30.63 -48.38
N PHE A 358 14.01 30.56 -47.21
CA PHE A 358 15.09 31.49 -46.87
C PHE A 358 16.26 30.70 -46.28
N THR A 359 17.47 31.21 -46.47
CA THR A 359 18.73 30.49 -46.23
C THR A 359 19.55 31.18 -45.14
N GLU A 360 20.31 30.36 -44.40
CA GLU A 360 21.70 30.62 -44.04
C GLU A 360 22.07 31.90 -43.26
N SER A 361 22.48 31.70 -42.00
CA SER A 361 23.81 32.16 -41.54
C SER A 361 24.15 31.58 -40.18
N SER A 362 25.45 31.40 -39.94
CA SER A 362 26.05 31.06 -38.65
C SER A 362 27.30 31.91 -38.47
N PRO A 363 27.60 32.36 -37.23
CA PRO A 363 28.98 32.58 -36.87
C PRO A 363 29.35 31.92 -35.53
N ALA A 364 30.47 31.21 -35.52
CA ALA A 364 31.24 30.95 -34.31
C ALA A 364 32.30 32.05 -34.11
N PRO A 365 32.78 32.24 -32.87
CA PRO A 365 34.23 32.26 -32.69
C PRO A 365 34.71 31.38 -31.53
N ASN A 366 36.03 31.26 -31.38
CA ASN A 366 36.69 30.18 -30.63
C ASN A 366 37.33 30.63 -29.30
N SER A 367 37.82 29.62 -28.57
CA SER A 367 39.00 29.68 -27.68
C SER A 367 38.88 30.32 -26.30
N SER A 368 38.95 29.48 -25.25
CA SER A 368 40.23 29.23 -24.58
C SER A 368 40.15 28.07 -23.58
N ALA A 369 41.26 27.39 -23.34
CA ALA A 369 41.44 26.37 -22.31
C ALA A 369 42.91 26.33 -21.85
N PRO A 370 43.16 26.02 -20.57
CA PRO A 370 44.32 25.25 -20.13
C PRO A 370 43.89 23.88 -19.54
N ALA A 371 44.84 22.98 -19.30
CA ALA A 371 44.55 21.56 -19.07
C ALA A 371 45.24 20.94 -17.83
N ALA A 372 44.77 19.74 -17.49
CA ALA A 372 45.38 18.71 -16.63
C ALA A 372 45.39 18.91 -15.09
N LEU A 373 44.51 18.13 -14.42
CA LEU A 373 44.79 16.99 -13.50
C LEU A 373 45.89 17.10 -12.42
N PRO A 374 45.79 16.37 -11.27
CA PRO A 374 44.95 15.19 -11.02
C PRO A 374 43.90 15.37 -9.89
N ALA A 375 43.29 14.27 -9.48
CA ALA A 375 42.22 14.23 -8.47
C ALA A 375 42.73 13.87 -7.07
N ASP A 376 42.00 14.32 -6.04
CA ASP A 376 41.85 13.59 -4.78
C ASP A 376 40.40 13.71 -4.28
N GLY A 377 39.90 12.69 -3.57
CA GLY A 377 38.46 12.41 -3.49
C GLY A 377 37.76 12.81 -2.18
N ALA A 378 36.74 13.66 -2.27
CA ALA A 378 35.78 13.92 -1.18
C ALA A 378 34.37 14.25 -1.71
N ALA A 379 33.83 13.42 -2.62
CA ALA A 379 32.48 13.60 -3.16
C ALA A 379 31.42 13.29 -2.09
N LEU A 380 30.75 14.33 -1.58
CA LEU A 380 29.56 14.19 -0.73
C LEU A 380 28.42 13.56 -1.55
N ALA A 381 28.23 12.24 -1.39
CA ALA A 381 27.26 11.48 -2.14
C ALA A 381 25.82 11.73 -1.62
N SER A 382 25.13 12.68 -2.25
CA SER A 382 23.68 12.90 -2.03
C SER A 382 22.88 11.65 -2.42
N THR A 383 22.39 10.91 -1.43
CA THR A 383 21.56 9.70 -1.58
C THR A 383 20.11 10.02 -1.98
N ALA A 384 19.93 10.72 -3.11
CA ALA A 384 18.63 10.94 -3.72
C ALA A 384 18.24 9.72 -4.59
N GLY A 385 17.15 9.03 -4.22
CA GLY A 385 16.65 7.83 -4.89
C GLY A 385 15.99 8.10 -6.25
N GLY A 386 16.75 8.58 -7.23
CA GLY A 386 16.31 8.63 -8.63
C GLY A 386 16.08 7.22 -9.20
N GLY A 387 15.27 7.12 -10.25
CA GLY A 387 14.95 5.81 -10.83
C GLY A 387 16.09 5.23 -11.68
N ASN A 388 16.29 3.92 -11.58
CA ASN A 388 17.34 3.21 -12.34
C ASN A 388 16.80 2.67 -13.67
N TRP A 389 16.80 3.51 -14.71
CA TRP A 389 16.52 3.11 -16.09
C TRP A 389 17.55 3.70 -17.04
N LYS A 390 17.68 3.09 -18.22
CA LYS A 390 18.62 3.57 -19.25
C LYS A 390 18.17 4.91 -19.82
N THR A 391 19.01 5.92 -19.69
CA THR A 391 18.87 7.20 -20.41
C THR A 391 19.50 7.12 -21.80
N TYR A 392 19.04 8.00 -22.69
CA TYR A 392 19.46 8.09 -24.08
C TYR A 392 19.91 9.52 -24.40
N ALA A 393 20.86 9.65 -25.32
CA ALA A 393 21.15 10.93 -25.93
C ALA A 393 19.92 11.43 -26.75
N PRO A 394 19.73 12.75 -26.92
CA PRO A 394 18.63 13.29 -27.71
C PRO A 394 18.52 12.64 -29.10
N GLY A 395 17.32 12.19 -29.46
CA GLY A 395 17.06 11.49 -30.72
C GLY A 395 17.68 10.08 -30.85
N LYS A 396 18.20 9.50 -29.76
CA LYS A 396 18.74 8.11 -29.72
C LYS A 396 17.91 7.16 -28.85
N MET A 397 16.68 7.55 -28.48
CA MET A 397 15.71 6.68 -27.82
C MET A 397 15.23 5.53 -28.75
N PRO A 398 14.69 4.43 -28.21
CA PRO A 398 14.04 3.39 -29.01
C PRO A 398 12.84 3.95 -29.79
N VAL A 399 12.51 3.34 -30.94
CA VAL A 399 11.30 3.71 -31.71
C VAL A 399 10.05 3.47 -30.87
N GLY A 400 9.05 4.35 -31.02
CA GLY A 400 7.78 4.31 -30.33
C GLY A 400 6.87 5.47 -30.74
N ARG A 401 5.60 5.41 -30.34
CA ARG A 401 4.54 6.34 -30.74
C ARG A 401 4.61 7.65 -29.97
N LEU A 402 4.77 8.77 -30.68
CA LEU A 402 4.66 10.10 -30.08
C LEU A 402 3.19 10.51 -29.90
N VAL A 403 2.87 11.13 -28.77
CA VAL A 403 1.54 11.66 -28.41
C VAL A 403 1.64 13.08 -27.86
N ALA A 404 0.63 13.90 -28.15
CA ALA A 404 0.44 15.22 -27.55
C ALA A 404 -0.56 15.14 -26.37
N PRO A 405 -0.68 16.18 -25.52
CA PRO A 405 -1.55 16.13 -24.35
C PRO A 405 -3.04 15.95 -24.67
N ALA A 406 -3.49 16.32 -25.88
CA ALA A 406 -4.85 16.10 -26.35
C ALA A 406 -5.15 14.61 -26.66
N ASP A 407 -4.14 13.85 -27.08
CA ASP A 407 -4.29 12.44 -27.46
C ASP A 407 -4.39 11.50 -26.24
N LEU A 408 -3.96 11.98 -25.06
CA LEU A 408 -3.88 11.22 -23.82
C LEU A 408 -5.20 10.56 -23.41
N GLY A 409 -6.35 11.19 -23.71
CA GLY A 409 -7.67 10.58 -23.49
C GLY A 409 -7.83 9.26 -24.26
N GLN A 410 -7.42 9.24 -25.54
CA GLN A 410 -7.45 8.03 -26.36
C GLN A 410 -6.41 6.99 -25.93
N VAL A 411 -5.33 7.40 -25.26
CA VAL A 411 -4.36 6.48 -24.65
C VAL A 411 -4.93 5.85 -23.38
N ALA A 412 -5.65 6.62 -22.55
CA ALA A 412 -6.35 6.08 -21.39
C ALA A 412 -7.44 5.07 -21.79
N ASP A 413 -8.24 5.40 -22.80
CA ASP A 413 -9.37 4.56 -23.24
C ASP A 413 -8.95 3.30 -24.04
N ARG A 414 -7.70 3.25 -24.53
CA ARG A 414 -7.14 2.08 -25.28
C ARG A 414 -6.03 1.32 -24.56
N GLY A 415 -5.47 1.88 -23.48
CA GLY A 415 -4.27 1.39 -22.83
C GLY A 415 -2.98 1.61 -23.63
N LEU A 416 -1.85 1.24 -23.03
CA LEU A 416 -0.54 1.25 -23.68
C LEU A 416 -0.35 -0.06 -24.49
N THR A 417 -0.45 0.04 -25.81
CA THR A 417 -0.58 -1.11 -26.72
C THR A 417 0.76 -1.80 -27.04
N GLY A 418 1.55 -2.14 -26.01
CA GLY A 418 2.84 -2.85 -26.12
C GLY A 418 4.00 -2.03 -26.73
N GLU A 419 3.69 -1.04 -27.57
CA GLU A 419 4.62 -0.05 -28.11
C GLU A 419 4.93 1.03 -27.06
N ARG A 420 6.19 1.48 -27.00
CA ARG A 420 6.61 2.61 -26.17
C ARG A 420 5.86 3.87 -26.61
N THR A 421 5.30 4.61 -25.64
CA THR A 421 4.55 5.85 -25.91
C THR A 421 5.33 7.03 -25.36
N TYR A 422 5.49 8.08 -26.18
CA TYR A 422 6.34 9.23 -25.90
C TYR A 422 5.54 10.54 -25.88
N LEU A 423 5.51 11.22 -24.74
CA LEU A 423 4.79 12.47 -24.55
C LEU A 423 5.64 13.68 -24.95
N LYS A 424 5.17 14.43 -25.94
CA LYS A 424 5.68 15.76 -26.34
C LYS A 424 4.70 16.87 -25.95
N GLY A 425 5.20 18.09 -25.78
CA GLY A 425 4.39 19.26 -25.43
C GLY A 425 5.16 20.32 -24.62
N GLN A 426 4.48 21.42 -24.31
CA GLN A 426 4.94 22.36 -23.28
C GLN A 426 4.15 22.14 -22.00
N PHE A 427 4.85 22.20 -20.87
CA PHE A 427 4.30 21.92 -19.55
C PHE A 427 4.74 22.97 -18.53
N VAL A 428 3.89 23.27 -17.55
CA VAL A 428 4.26 24.06 -16.37
C VAL A 428 4.51 23.10 -15.20
N VAL A 429 5.59 23.31 -14.45
CA VAL A 429 5.86 22.56 -13.23
C VAL A 429 5.00 23.13 -12.10
N ASN A 430 4.04 22.36 -11.59
CA ASN A 430 3.26 22.74 -10.41
C ASN A 430 4.03 22.43 -9.11
N PHE A 431 4.71 21.29 -9.07
CA PHE A 431 5.46 20.81 -7.91
C PHE A 431 6.68 20.02 -8.38
N ALA A 432 7.76 20.06 -7.62
CA ALA A 432 8.94 19.24 -7.84
C ALA A 432 9.54 18.81 -6.49
N ASP A 433 9.98 17.56 -6.46
CA ASP A 433 10.59 16.87 -5.32
C ASP A 433 12.02 16.45 -5.70
N ALA A 434 12.71 15.69 -4.85
CA ALA A 434 14.09 15.25 -5.08
C ALA A 434 14.28 14.43 -6.38
N ASN A 435 13.26 13.67 -6.82
CA ASN A 435 13.32 12.75 -7.97
C ASN A 435 12.06 12.76 -8.86
N LYS A 436 11.04 13.59 -8.58
CA LYS A 436 9.79 13.65 -9.35
C LYS A 436 9.32 15.10 -9.57
N ALA A 437 8.57 15.36 -10.65
CA ALA A 437 7.89 16.62 -10.86
C ALA A 437 6.45 16.42 -11.36
N VAL A 438 5.51 17.19 -10.82
CA VAL A 438 4.12 17.23 -11.26
C VAL A 438 3.96 18.35 -12.29
N LEU A 439 3.68 17.95 -13.52
CA LEU A 439 3.52 18.81 -14.69
C LEU A 439 2.04 18.95 -15.06
N ARG A 440 1.66 20.14 -15.55
CA ARG A 440 0.39 20.38 -16.26
C ARG A 440 0.64 20.81 -17.71
N PRO A 441 -0.15 20.36 -18.71
CA PRO A 441 -0.06 20.87 -20.07
C PRO A 441 -0.28 22.38 -20.14
N ARG A 442 0.60 23.09 -20.83
CA ARG A 442 0.47 24.54 -21.06
C ARG A 442 -0.48 24.78 -22.24
N SER A 443 -1.78 24.73 -21.97
CA SER A 443 -2.82 25.06 -22.96
C SER A 443 -2.70 26.51 -23.43
N ARG A 444 -3.17 26.78 -24.66
CA ARG A 444 -3.45 28.14 -25.16
C ARG A 444 -4.87 28.60 -24.85
N VAL A 445 -5.73 27.71 -24.34
CA VAL A 445 -7.09 27.98 -23.90
C VAL A 445 -7.08 28.17 -22.38
N PRO A 446 -7.73 29.22 -21.82
CA PRO A 446 -7.80 29.41 -20.37
C PRO A 446 -8.52 28.25 -19.65
N ASP A 447 -8.01 27.84 -18.48
CA ASP A 447 -8.57 26.75 -17.66
C ASP A 447 -10.09 26.89 -17.45
N SER A 448 -10.59 28.12 -17.25
CA SER A 448 -12.01 28.46 -17.07
C SER A 448 -12.93 27.95 -18.18
N VAL A 449 -12.43 27.83 -19.41
CA VAL A 449 -13.20 27.31 -20.56
C VAL A 449 -13.09 25.78 -20.63
N MET A 450 -11.94 25.22 -20.25
CA MET A 450 -11.69 23.77 -20.31
C MET A 450 -12.63 22.98 -19.38
N PHE A 451 -12.95 23.53 -18.20
CA PHE A 451 -13.98 22.96 -17.31
C PHE A 451 -15.40 23.03 -17.90
N LEU A 452 -15.72 24.04 -18.70
CA LEU A 452 -17.06 24.22 -19.31
C LEU A 452 -17.28 23.32 -20.54
N THR A 453 -16.21 22.90 -21.23
CA THR A 453 -16.29 22.00 -22.40
C THR A 453 -16.08 20.53 -22.06
N GLY A 454 -16.15 20.13 -20.79
CA GLY A 454 -15.91 18.74 -20.36
C GLY A 454 -14.48 18.26 -20.61
N GLY A 455 -13.50 19.17 -20.62
CA GLY A 455 -12.10 18.85 -20.86
C GLY A 455 -11.46 18.16 -19.65
N ASN A 456 -11.15 16.87 -19.77
CA ASN A 456 -10.46 16.08 -18.74
C ASN A 456 -9.25 16.83 -18.18
N SER A 457 -9.20 17.02 -16.85
CA SER A 457 -8.07 17.68 -16.20
C SER A 457 -6.84 16.75 -16.22
N VAL A 458 -5.81 17.13 -16.97
CA VAL A 458 -4.59 16.31 -17.13
C VAL A 458 -3.54 16.67 -16.09
N ARG A 459 -3.13 15.69 -15.29
CA ARG A 459 -1.97 15.74 -14.39
C ARG A 459 -0.92 14.77 -14.91
N ILE A 460 0.30 15.25 -15.13
CA ILE A 460 1.42 14.40 -15.55
C ILE A 460 2.42 14.33 -14.39
N ILE A 461 2.81 13.12 -14.00
CA ILE A 461 3.77 12.85 -12.94
C ILE A 461 5.03 12.32 -13.63
N VAL A 462 6.12 13.10 -13.60
CA VAL A 462 7.39 12.75 -14.25
C VAL A 462 8.40 12.32 -13.23
N GLU A 463 8.95 11.12 -13.40
CA GLU A 463 10.08 10.63 -12.61
C GLU A 463 11.42 10.92 -13.28
N TYR A 464 12.45 11.22 -12.50
CA TYR A 464 13.78 11.58 -12.98
C TYR A 464 14.84 10.54 -12.58
N PRO A 465 15.84 10.27 -13.44
CA PRO A 465 16.89 9.30 -13.16
C PRO A 465 17.88 9.82 -12.12
N THR A 466 18.68 8.92 -11.53
CA THR A 466 19.72 9.29 -10.56
C THR A 466 20.67 10.36 -11.09
N GLY A 467 20.93 11.39 -10.28
CA GLY A 467 21.81 12.52 -10.64
C GLY A 467 21.18 13.60 -11.52
N TYR A 468 19.95 13.43 -12.00
CA TYR A 468 19.21 14.50 -12.70
C TYR A 468 18.51 15.40 -11.69
N ILE A 469 18.63 16.73 -11.84
CA ILE A 469 17.94 17.72 -10.98
C ILE A 469 16.56 18.05 -11.58
N PRO A 470 15.44 17.77 -10.91
CA PRO A 470 14.11 18.07 -11.44
C PRO A 470 13.89 19.57 -11.70
N PRO A 471 13.19 19.96 -12.77
CA PRO A 471 12.89 21.36 -13.07
C PRO A 471 12.15 22.06 -11.93
N LYS A 472 12.55 23.31 -11.62
CA LYS A 472 12.01 24.07 -10.48
C LYS A 472 10.49 24.28 -10.59
N PRO A 473 9.73 24.29 -9.47
CA PRO A 473 8.33 24.71 -9.46
C PRO A 473 8.14 26.09 -10.12
N GLY A 474 7.06 26.25 -10.88
CA GLY A 474 6.76 27.44 -11.68
C GLY A 474 7.53 27.55 -13.00
N SER A 475 8.55 26.72 -13.26
CA SER A 475 9.26 26.73 -14.55
C SER A 475 8.44 26.06 -15.68
N VAL A 476 8.83 26.34 -16.92
CA VAL A 476 8.22 25.75 -18.13
C VAL A 476 9.16 24.71 -18.72
N VAL A 477 8.68 23.48 -18.85
CA VAL A 477 9.39 22.35 -19.45
C VAL A 477 8.86 22.15 -20.88
N SER A 478 9.73 22.28 -21.88
CA SER A 478 9.40 21.97 -23.28
C SER A 478 9.94 20.60 -23.64
N ARG A 479 9.11 19.79 -24.30
CA ARG A 479 9.42 18.42 -24.76
C ARG A 479 9.05 18.31 -26.23
N ASP A 480 10.05 18.08 -27.06
CA ASP A 480 9.90 17.93 -28.51
C ASP A 480 10.02 16.44 -28.91
N GLU A 481 10.24 16.17 -30.20
CA GLU A 481 10.34 14.81 -30.75
C GLU A 481 11.71 14.16 -30.50
N VAL A 482 12.69 14.96 -30.07
CA VAL A 482 14.10 14.59 -29.87
C VAL A 482 14.40 14.41 -28.37
N ARG A 483 13.67 15.12 -27.50
CA ARG A 483 13.67 15.01 -26.03
C ARG A 483 12.26 14.82 -25.41
N PRO A 484 11.44 13.82 -25.81
CA PRO A 484 10.15 13.56 -25.17
C PRO A 484 10.30 12.85 -23.81
N LEU A 485 9.18 12.67 -23.11
CA LEU A 485 9.07 11.85 -21.89
C LEU A 485 8.50 10.47 -22.25
N GLU A 486 8.98 9.37 -21.65
CA GLU A 486 8.37 8.05 -21.84
C GLU A 486 7.17 7.88 -20.91
N VAL A 487 5.98 7.63 -21.45
CA VAL A 487 4.76 7.33 -20.70
C VAL A 487 4.81 5.88 -20.23
N THR A 488 4.77 5.67 -18.92
CA THR A 488 4.78 4.35 -18.29
C THR A 488 3.37 3.87 -17.97
N GLU A 489 2.43 4.77 -17.67
CA GLU A 489 1.03 4.44 -17.39
C GLU A 489 0.12 5.65 -17.66
N VAL A 490 -1.15 5.40 -17.99
CA VAL A 490 -2.21 6.43 -18.01
C VAL A 490 -3.43 5.89 -17.26
N ARG A 491 -3.87 6.58 -16.21
CA ARG A 491 -5.08 6.26 -15.43
C ARG A 491 -6.14 7.34 -15.58
N LYS A 492 -7.39 6.92 -15.74
CA LYS A 492 -8.59 7.77 -15.73
C LYS A 492 -9.25 7.61 -14.36
N GLN A 493 -9.44 8.69 -13.62
CA GLN A 493 -10.10 8.68 -12.31
C GLN A 493 -11.62 8.86 -12.48
N GLU A 494 -12.38 8.49 -11.45
CA GLU A 494 -13.85 8.55 -11.43
C GLU A 494 -14.41 9.99 -11.53
N ASP A 495 -13.61 10.99 -11.18
CA ASP A 495 -13.89 12.42 -11.32
C ASP A 495 -13.58 12.99 -12.72
N GLY A 496 -13.05 12.17 -13.63
CA GLY A 496 -12.58 12.59 -14.97
C GLY A 496 -11.18 13.19 -15.00
N GLN A 497 -10.43 13.23 -13.89
CA GLN A 497 -9.00 13.56 -13.91
C GLN A 497 -8.21 12.44 -14.62
N LEU A 498 -7.28 12.85 -15.48
CA LEU A 498 -6.41 11.94 -16.23
C LEU A 498 -4.99 12.08 -15.69
N ASN A 499 -4.52 11.03 -15.00
CA ASN A 499 -3.17 10.95 -14.45
C ASN A 499 -2.28 10.19 -15.43
N VAL A 500 -1.26 10.87 -15.97
CA VAL A 500 -0.18 10.26 -16.74
C VAL A 500 1.00 10.03 -15.82
N PHE A 501 1.51 8.81 -15.78
CA PHE A 501 2.82 8.51 -15.21
C PHE A 501 3.83 8.44 -16.35
N ALA A 502 4.94 9.15 -16.21
CA ALA A 502 5.98 9.25 -17.21
C ALA A 502 7.36 9.33 -16.56
N ARG A 503 8.41 9.11 -17.34
CA ARG A 503 9.80 9.23 -16.89
C ARG A 503 10.67 9.99 -17.87
N GLU A 504 11.64 10.72 -17.33
CA GLU A 504 12.73 11.35 -18.07
C GLU A 504 13.70 10.27 -18.56
N ILE A 505 13.65 9.98 -19.85
CA ILE A 505 14.58 9.06 -20.52
C ILE A 505 15.75 9.78 -21.20
N MET A 506 15.80 11.11 -21.18
CA MET A 506 16.89 11.86 -21.78
C MET A 506 18.05 12.05 -20.80
N GLN A 507 19.25 12.04 -21.36
CA GLN A 507 20.41 12.65 -20.70
C GLN A 507 20.21 14.18 -20.64
N PRO A 508 20.71 14.86 -19.58
CA PRO A 508 20.56 16.30 -19.41
C PRO A 508 21.12 17.10 -20.60
#